data_AF-A0A103XIN9-F1
#
_entry.id   AF-A0A103XIN9-F1
#
_cell.length_a   1.000
_cell.length_b   1.000
_cell.length_c   1.000
_cell.angle_alpha   90.00
_cell.angle_beta   90.00
_cell.angle_gamma   90.00
#
_symmetry.space_group_name_H-M   'P 1'
#
loop_
_entity.id
_entity.type
_entity.pdbx_description
1 polymer ?
#
loop_
_entity_poly.entity_id
_entity_poly.type
_entity_poly.pdbx_seq_one_letter_code
_entity_poly.pdbx_strand_id
1 'polypeptide(L)' 'MTSLGTSKGVLEIAKFAVYVTVPIGLMYFFANNTKNLQKFMGTREYIVYPPEGPRPQSPEELREMAREIARKRGTQS' A
#
# COMPACT_ATOMS: atom_id res chain seq x y z
N MET A 1 32.08 -23.71 -39.57
CA MET A 1 31.34 -23.66 -38.29
C MET A 1 30.10 -22.79 -38.51
N THR A 2 28.90 -23.32 -38.25
CA THR A 2 27.62 -22.65 -38.53
C THR A 2 27.29 -21.58 -37.48
N SER A 3 26.70 -20.44 -37.91
CA SER A 3 26.45 -19.27 -37.05
C SER A 3 25.53 -19.53 -35.84
N LEU A 4 24.80 -20.65 -35.83
CA LEU A 4 23.94 -21.10 -34.74
C LEU A 4 24.72 -21.36 -33.43
N GLY A 5 26.00 -21.72 -33.49
CA GLY A 5 26.85 -21.92 -32.30
C GLY A 5 27.30 -20.60 -31.66
N THR A 6 27.61 -19.61 -32.48
CA THR A 6 28.05 -18.27 -32.03
C THR A 6 26.90 -17.48 -31.41
N SER A 7 25.69 -17.59 -31.97
CA SER A 7 24.50 -16.90 -31.43
C SER A 7 24.05 -17.44 -30.06
N LYS A 8 24.20 -18.76 -29.82
CA LYS A 8 23.97 -19.33 -28.48
C LYS A 8 24.96 -18.81 -27.45
N GLY A 9 26.25 -18.72 -27.79
CA GLY A 9 27.28 -18.18 -26.90
C GLY A 9 27.05 -16.70 -26.54
N VAL A 10 26.68 -15.87 -27.53
CA VAL A 10 26.34 -14.45 -27.29
C VAL A 10 25.11 -14.32 -26.39
N LEU A 11 24.09 -15.16 -26.59
CA LEU A 11 22.88 -15.15 -25.77
C LEU A 11 23.17 -15.55 -24.31
N GLU A 12 24.08 -16.48 -24.09
CA GLU A 12 24.50 -16.90 -22.74
C GLU A 12 25.27 -15.79 -22.02
N ILE A 13 26.18 -15.10 -22.72
CA ILE A 13 26.90 -13.95 -22.16
C ILE A 13 25.94 -12.81 -21.84
N ALA A 14 25.01 -12.50 -22.72
CA ALA A 14 24.00 -11.46 -22.48
C ALA A 14 23.12 -11.81 -21.28
N LYS A 15 22.65 -13.07 -21.18
CA LYS A 15 21.86 -13.56 -20.05
C LYS A 15 22.65 -13.46 -18.73
N PHE A 16 23.91 -13.87 -18.73
CA PHE A 16 24.79 -13.75 -17.56
C PHE A 16 24.99 -12.29 -17.16
N ALA A 17 25.27 -11.40 -18.13
CA ALA A 17 25.40 -9.97 -17.87
C ALA A 17 24.13 -9.40 -17.25
N VAL A 18 22.94 -9.75 -17.75
CA VAL A 18 21.66 -9.31 -17.17
C VAL A 18 21.49 -9.81 -15.74
N TYR A 19 21.75 -11.11 -15.48
CA TYR A 19 21.61 -11.69 -14.15
C TYR A 19 22.55 -11.10 -13.11
N VAL A 20 23.72 -10.59 -13.52
CA VAL A 20 24.66 -9.95 -12.61
C VAL A 20 24.35 -8.45 -12.46
N THR A 21 24.13 -7.75 -13.57
CA THR A 21 23.99 -6.29 -13.57
C THR A 21 22.66 -5.83 -12.97
N VAL A 22 21.55 -6.54 -13.21
CA VAL A 22 20.24 -6.13 -12.69
C VAL A 22 20.20 -6.17 -11.16
N PRO A 23 20.56 -7.27 -10.46
CA PRO A 23 20.56 -7.29 -8.99
C PRO A 23 21.53 -6.28 -8.38
N ILE A 24 22.73 -6.12 -8.94
CA ILE A 24 23.73 -5.14 -8.45
C ILE A 24 23.21 -3.71 -8.63
N GLY A 25 22.64 -3.40 -9.78
CA GLY A 25 22.07 -2.09 -10.07
C GLY A 25 20.90 -1.76 -9.15
N LEU A 26 19.98 -2.72 -8.94
CA LEU A 26 18.87 -2.58 -8.00
C LEU A 26 19.37 -2.37 -6.56
N MET A 27 20.38 -3.14 -6.12
CA MET A 27 20.99 -2.97 -4.80
C MET A 27 21.55 -1.56 -4.65
N TYR A 28 22.33 -1.07 -5.61
CA TYR A 28 22.93 0.27 -5.52
C TYR A 28 21.86 1.38 -5.51
N PHE A 29 20.83 1.23 -6.35
CA PHE A 29 19.78 2.24 -6.50
C PHE A 29 18.88 2.36 -5.27
N PHE A 30 18.54 1.23 -4.63
CA PHE A 30 17.60 1.19 -3.52
C PHE A 30 18.26 1.14 -2.13
N ALA A 31 19.37 0.41 -1.96
CA ALA A 31 19.95 0.19 -0.62
C ALA A 31 20.56 1.45 -0.01
N ASN A 32 21.11 2.35 -0.83
CA ASN A 32 21.78 3.57 -0.36
C ASN A 32 20.86 4.79 -0.32
N ASN A 33 19.62 4.68 -0.80
CA ASN A 33 18.70 5.81 -0.88
C ASN A 33 17.25 5.37 -0.58
N THR A 34 16.91 5.41 0.71
CA THR A 34 15.56 5.12 1.21
C THR A 34 14.49 6.03 0.62
N LYS A 35 14.83 7.24 0.15
CA LYS A 35 13.87 8.15 -0.51
C LYS A 35 13.44 7.62 -1.88
N ASN A 36 14.35 6.99 -2.64
CA ASN A 36 14.00 6.38 -3.92
C ASN A 36 13.08 5.17 -3.72
N LEU A 37 13.37 4.36 -2.70
CA LEU A 37 12.53 3.22 -2.34
C LEU A 37 11.13 3.67 -1.89
N GLN A 38 11.06 4.69 -1.02
CA GLN A 38 9.79 5.29 -0.57
C GLN A 38 8.99 5.90 -1.73
N LYS A 39 9.64 6.59 -2.66
CA LYS A 39 8.96 7.15 -3.85
C LYS A 39 8.41 6.07 -4.77
N PHE A 40 9.12 4.94 -4.91
CA PHE A 40 8.66 3.80 -5.71
C PHE A 40 7.51 3.05 -5.04
N MET A 41 7.65 2.72 -3.74
CA MET A 41 6.67 1.93 -2.98
C MET A 41 5.46 2.75 -2.50
N GLY A 42 5.61 4.07 -2.32
CA GLY A 42 4.56 4.95 -1.83
C GLY A 42 3.40 5.18 -2.80
N THR A 43 3.46 4.62 -4.02
CA THR A 43 2.34 4.67 -4.97
C THR A 43 1.19 3.73 -4.60
N ARG A 44 1.43 2.76 -3.71
CA ARG A 44 0.45 1.78 -3.23
C ARG A 44 0.49 1.77 -1.71
N GLU A 45 -0.57 2.25 -1.07
CA GLU A 45 -0.75 2.04 0.38
C GLU A 45 -1.05 0.55 0.62
N TYR A 46 -0.16 -0.13 1.34
CA TYR A 46 -0.34 -1.53 1.74
C TYR A 46 -1.29 -1.71 2.93
N ILE A 47 -1.59 -0.62 3.64
CA ILE A 47 -2.47 -0.60 4.80
C ILE A 47 -3.58 0.39 4.49
N VAL A 48 -4.73 -0.13 4.10
CA VAL A 48 -5.94 0.67 3.95
C VAL A 48 -6.66 0.64 5.28
N TYR A 49 -6.64 1.75 6.01
CA TYR A 49 -7.53 1.89 7.16
C TYR A 49 -8.97 1.96 6.65
N PRO A 50 -9.89 1.21 7.26
CA PRO A 50 -11.30 1.38 6.95
C PRO A 50 -11.69 2.85 7.19
N PRO A 51 -12.66 3.39 6.42
CA PRO A 51 -13.13 4.75 6.62
C PRO A 51 -13.46 4.99 8.09
N GLU A 52 -13.06 6.16 8.62
CA GLU A 52 -13.46 6.54 9.98
C GLU A 52 -14.98 6.42 10.09
N GLY A 53 -15.42 5.65 11.10
CA GLY A 53 -16.85 5.50 11.38
C GLY A 53 -17.48 6.84 11.73
N PRO A 54 -18.82 6.95 11.69
CA PRO A 54 -19.50 8.15 12.13
C PRO A 54 -19.06 8.49 13.55
N ARG A 55 -18.71 9.76 13.78
CA ARG A 55 -18.36 10.21 15.13
C ARG A 55 -19.54 9.88 16.07
N PRO A 56 -19.25 9.40 17.29
CA PRO A 56 -20.30 9.17 18.26
C PRO A 56 -21.06 10.48 18.52
N GLN A 57 -22.35 10.36 18.80
CA GLN A 57 -23.20 11.48 19.17
C GLN A 57 -22.61 12.20 20.39
N SER A 58 -22.80 13.52 20.44
CA SER A 58 -22.29 14.32 21.56
C SER A 58 -23.04 14.00 22.86
N PRO A 59 -22.42 14.24 24.04
CA PRO A 59 -23.11 14.05 25.33
C PRO A 59 -24.40 14.87 25.47
N GLU A 60 -24.50 16.01 24.80
CA GLU A 60 -25.69 16.86 24.80
C GLU A 60 -26.81 16.24 23.97
N GLU A 61 -26.50 15.76 22.77
CA GLU A 61 -27.44 15.02 21.92
C GLU A 61 -27.99 13.76 22.63
N LEU A 62 -27.12 13.03 23.34
CA LEU A 62 -27.53 11.87 24.14
C LEU A 62 -28.51 12.25 25.26
N ARG A 63 -28.30 13.41 25.92
CA ARG A 63 -29.18 13.92 26.98
C ARG A 63 -30.54 14.35 26.42
N GLU A 64 -30.55 14.98 25.25
CA GLU A 64 -31.79 15.36 24.58
C GLU A 64 -32.58 14.12 24.14
N MET A 65 -31.90 13.13 23.56
CA MET A 65 -32.51 11.87 23.17
C MET A 65 -33.11 11.13 24.37
N ALA A 66 -32.42 11.13 25.52
CA ALA A 66 -32.95 10.57 26.76
C ALA A 66 -34.22 11.29 27.24
N ARG A 67 -34.27 12.63 27.14
CA ARG A 67 -35.45 13.43 27.49
C ARG A 67 -36.62 13.14 26.54
N GLU A 68 -36.37 13.01 25.24
CA GLU A 68 -37.41 12.65 24.27
C GLU A 68 -38.00 11.27 24.52
N ILE A 69 -37.16 10.28 24.82
CA ILE A 69 -37.61 8.92 25.17
C ILE A 69 -38.52 8.95 26.40
N ALA A 70 -38.14 9.72 27.43
CA ALA A 70 -38.95 9.88 28.64
C ALA A 70 -40.32 10.51 28.34
N ARG A 71 -40.36 11.56 27.51
CA ARG A 71 -41.62 12.19 27.08
C ARG A 71 -42.52 11.22 26.31
N LYS A 72 -41.96 10.50 25.34
CA LYS A 72 -42.70 9.51 24.53
C LYS A 72 -43.32 8.42 25.39
N ARG A 73 -42.58 7.92 26.40
CA ARG A 73 -43.09 6.91 27.35
C ARG A 73 -44.24 7.44 28.20
N GLY A 74 -44.18 8.69 28.64
CA GLY A 74 -45.25 9.31 29.43
C GLY A 74 -46.52 9.64 28.64
N THR A 75 -46.44 9.71 27.31
CA THR A 75 -47.61 9.99 26.44
C THR A 75 -48.28 8.71 25.92
N GLN A 76 -47.63 7.55 26.09
CA GLN A 76 -48.16 6.22 25.74
C GLN A 76 -48.80 5.48 26.95
N SER A 77 -48.92 6.14 28.10
CA SER A 77 -49.68 5.71 29.27
C SER A 77 -50.94 6.57 29.41
#